data_AF-A0A0K1E3N4-F1
#
_entry.id   AF-A0A0K1E3N4-F1
#
_cell.length_a   1.000
_cell.length_b   1.000
_cell.length_c   1.000
_cell.angle_alpha   90.00
_cell.angle_beta   90.00
_cell.angle_gamma   90.00
#
_symmetry.space_group_name_H-M   'P 1'
#
loop_
_entity.id
_entity.type
_entity.pdbx_description
1 polymer ?
#
loop_
_entity_poly.entity_id
_entity_poly.type
_entity_poly.pdbx_seq_one_letter_code
_entity_poly.pdbx_strand_id
1 'polypeptide(L)'
;MTVWDYALLLAVSLIMLIFFMYMFWRESLTRGRERLAEVYTVIKCGDGAERRRKYQDGDYVGKQTEECAGGVITGIYKETPQQ
;
A
#
# COMPACT_ATOMS: atom_id res chain seq x y z
N MET A 1 5.39 22.84 -45.62
CA MET A 1 4.54 21.81 -44.99
C MET A 1 3.31 21.62 -45.83
N THR A 2 3.17 20.44 -46.41
CA THR A 2 2.04 20.01 -47.21
C THR A 2 0.93 19.45 -46.29
N VAL A 3 -0.30 19.32 -46.81
CA VAL A 3 -1.43 18.72 -46.07
C VAL A 3 -1.08 17.32 -45.55
N TRP A 4 -0.25 16.58 -46.29
CA TRP A 4 0.26 15.26 -45.89
C TRP A 4 1.19 15.31 -44.68
N ASP A 5 2.03 16.33 -44.55
CA ASP A 5 2.91 16.51 -43.40
C ASP A 5 2.10 16.75 -42.12
N TYR A 6 1.04 17.56 -42.21
CA TYR A 6 0.12 17.80 -41.09
C TYR A 6 -0.66 16.54 -40.70
N ALA A 7 -1.15 15.78 -41.68
CA ALA A 7 -1.86 14.53 -41.43
C ALA A 7 -0.96 13.49 -40.74
N LEU A 8 0.30 13.39 -41.17
CA LEU A 8 1.28 12.49 -40.58
C LEU A 8 1.65 12.90 -39.15
N LEU A 9 1.88 14.18 -38.91
CA LEU A 9 2.14 14.70 -37.55
C LEU A 9 0.97 14.47 -36.60
N LEU A 10 -0.26 14.65 -37.09
CA LEU A 10 -1.48 14.43 -36.30
C LEU A 10 -1.66 12.94 -35.97
N ALA A 11 -1.38 12.04 -36.92
CA ALA A 11 -1.43 10.60 -36.67
C ALA A 11 -0.40 10.17 -35.61
N VAL A 12 0.84 10.65 -35.71
CA VAL A 12 1.91 10.32 -34.75
C VAL A 12 1.58 10.87 -33.35
N SER A 13 1.10 12.11 -33.26
CA SER A 13 0.75 12.70 -31.96
C SER A 13 -0.42 11.98 -31.29
N LEU A 14 -1.41 11.54 -32.07
CA LEU A 14 -2.54 10.75 -31.58
C LEU A 14 -2.10 9.38 -31.06
N ILE A 15 -1.20 8.70 -31.77
CA ILE A 15 -0.65 7.40 -31.32
C ILE A 15 0.13 7.58 -30.01
N MET A 16 0.97 8.61 -29.90
CA MET A 16 1.72 8.90 -28.68
C MET A 16 0.77 9.19 -27.51
N LEU A 17 -0.30 9.97 -27.74
CA LEU A 17 -1.29 10.27 -26.72
C LEU A 17 -2.02 9.01 -26.22
N ILE A 18 -2.43 8.14 -27.13
CA ILE A 18 -3.07 6.84 -26.78
C ILE A 18 -2.10 5.99 -25.97
N PHE A 19 -0.82 5.93 -26.36
CA PHE A 19 0.20 5.16 -25.66
C PHE A 19 0.42 5.66 -24.23
N PHE A 20 0.58 6.97 -24.04
CA PHE A 20 0.73 7.56 -22.70
C PHE A 20 -0.51 7.37 -21.84
N MET A 21 -1.71 7.54 -22.42
CA MET A 21 -2.96 7.28 -21.73
C MET A 21 -3.07 5.82 -21.28
N TYR A 22 -2.67 4.87 -22.14
CA TYR A 22 -2.64 3.45 -21.80
C TYR A 22 -1.64 3.14 -20.69
N MET A 23 -0.41 3.67 -20.76
CA MET A 23 0.59 3.50 -19.70
C MET A 23 0.08 4.04 -18.37
N PHE A 24 -0.46 5.26 -18.35
CA PHE A 24 -0.97 5.89 -17.14
C PHE A 24 -2.17 5.12 -16.56
N TRP A 25 -3.10 4.68 -17.42
CA TRP A 25 -4.21 3.84 -17.00
C TRP A 25 -3.70 2.55 -16.36
N ARG A 26 -2.80 1.83 -17.04
CA ARG A 26 -2.22 0.59 -16.53
C ARG A 26 -1.53 0.79 -15.18
N GLU A 27 -0.76 1.86 -15.05
CA GLU A 27 -0.05 2.19 -13.82
C GLU A 27 -1.03 2.53 -12.67
N SER A 28 -2.11 3.25 -12.98
CA SER A 28 -3.18 3.54 -12.01
C SER A 28 -3.91 2.28 -11.53
N LEU A 29 -4.15 1.31 -12.42
CA LEU A 29 -4.74 0.01 -12.06
C LEU A 29 -3.79 -0.81 -11.18
N THR A 30 -2.48 -0.74 -11.42
CA THR A 30 -1.51 -1.47 -10.60
C THR A 30 -1.25 -0.81 -9.25
N ARG A 31 -1.38 0.52 -9.13
CA ARG A 31 -1.25 1.25 -7.85
C ARG A 31 -2.33 0.88 -6.83
N GLY A 32 -3.52 0.51 -7.28
CA GLY A 32 -4.59 0.02 -6.38
C GLY A 32 -4.34 -1.35 -5.76
N ARG A 33 -3.34 -2.11 -6.26
CA ARG A 33 -2.98 -3.45 -5.75
C ARG A 33 -2.01 -3.40 -4.57
N GLU A 34 -1.43 -2.24 -4.27
CA GLU A 34 -0.85 -1.97 -2.97
C GLU A 34 -1.98 -1.62 -2.00
N ARG A 35 -2.86 -2.58 -1.70
CA ARG A 35 -3.59 -2.53 -0.43
C ARG A 35 -2.49 -2.44 0.63
N LEU A 36 -2.37 -1.27 1.25
CA LEU A 36 -1.51 -0.99 2.38
C LEU A 36 -1.57 -2.19 3.31
N ALA A 37 -0.55 -3.03 3.27
CA ALA A 37 -0.48 -4.22 4.09
C ALA A 37 -0.61 -3.76 5.54
N GLU A 38 -1.74 -4.11 6.17
CA GLU A 38 -2.10 -3.57 7.47
C GLU A 38 -1.08 -4.09 8.48
N VAL A 39 -0.42 -3.15 9.17
CA VAL A 39 0.55 -3.48 10.22
C VAL A 39 -0.22 -3.61 11.53
N TYR A 40 -0.04 -4.74 12.20
CA TYR A 40 -0.68 -5.02 13.48
C TYR A 40 0.37 -5.32 14.56
N THR A 41 0.12 -4.81 15.75
CA THR A 41 0.89 -5.09 16.96
C THR A 41 0.22 -6.22 17.72
N VAL A 42 1.01 -7.19 18.16
CA VAL A 42 0.57 -8.25 19.06
C VAL A 42 0.98 -7.87 20.49
N ILE A 43 -0.01 -7.87 21.37
CA ILE A 43 0.14 -7.55 22.78
C ILE A 43 -0.13 -8.83 23.56
N LYS A 44 0.81 -9.22 24.41
CA LYS A 44 0.62 -10.30 25.37
C LYS A 44 0.22 -9.71 26.71
N CYS A 45 -0.98 -10.05 27.16
CA CYS A 45 -1.53 -9.61 28.44
C CYS A 45 -1.03 -10.50 29.59
N GLY A 46 -1.05 -9.99 30.82
CA GLY A 46 -0.67 -10.74 32.02
C GLY A 46 -1.51 -12.01 32.24
N ASP A 47 -2.76 -12.02 31.77
CA ASP A 47 -3.66 -13.17 31.78
C ASP A 47 -3.28 -14.27 30.76
N GLY A 48 -2.16 -14.10 30.04
CA GLY A 48 -1.69 -15.01 29.00
C GLY A 48 -2.39 -14.86 27.66
N ALA A 49 -3.42 -14.01 27.57
CA ALA A 49 -4.14 -13.74 26.33
C ALA A 49 -3.31 -12.87 25.37
N GLU A 50 -3.36 -13.20 24.08
CA GLU A 50 -2.77 -12.38 23.01
C GLU A 50 -3.87 -11.53 22.35
N ARG A 51 -3.63 -10.23 22.22
CA ARG A 51 -4.51 -9.29 21.52
C ARG A 51 -3.80 -8.70 20.32
N ARG A 52 -4.52 -8.57 19.21
CA ARG A 52 -4.06 -7.90 18.00
C ARG A 52 -4.68 -6.52 17.92
N ARG A 53 -3.85 -5.52 17.69
CA ARG A 53 -4.23 -4.11 17.54
C ARG A 53 -3.61 -3.56 16.27
N LYS A 54 -4.25 -2.55 15.68
CA LYS A 54 -3.65 -1.79 14.58
C LYS A 54 -2.41 -1.04 15.07
N TYR A 55 -1.31 -1.12 14.34
CA TYR A 55 -0.07 -0.41 14.68
C TYR A 55 -0.34 1.08 14.91
N GLN A 56 0.19 1.62 16.00
CA GLN A 56 0.22 3.06 16.26
C GLN A 56 1.67 3.56 16.20
N ASP A 57 1.83 4.80 15.75
CA ASP A 57 3.16 5.43 15.67
C ASP A 57 3.80 5.50 17.06
N GLY A 58 5.03 4.99 17.16
CA GLY A 58 5.76 4.89 18.42
C GLY A 58 5.54 3.58 19.19
N ASP A 59 4.92 2.57 18.58
CA ASP A 59 4.92 1.21 19.11
C ASP A 59 6.22 0.47 18.77
N TYR A 60 6.78 -0.18 19.79
CA TYR A 60 7.98 -1.02 19.68
C TYR A 60 7.84 -2.25 20.58
N VAL A 61 8.55 -3.32 20.23
CA VAL A 61 8.54 -4.58 20.99
C VAL A 61 9.15 -4.35 22.37
N GLY A 62 8.46 -4.80 23.43
CA GLY A 62 8.84 -4.57 24.82
C GLY A 62 8.22 -3.33 25.46
N LYS A 63 7.49 -2.50 24.70
CA LYS A 63 6.70 -1.40 25.27
C LYS A 63 5.55 -1.96 26.12
N GLN A 64 5.40 -1.42 27.33
CA GLN A 64 4.22 -1.70 28.15
C GLN A 64 3.02 -0.90 27.62
N THR A 65 1.86 -1.54 27.62
CA THR A 65 0.61 -0.97 27.11
C THR A 65 -0.48 -1.11 28.17
N GLU A 66 -1.27 -0.05 28.33
CA GLU A 66 -2.38 0.01 29.29
C GLU A 66 -3.66 -0.67 28.75
N GLU A 67 -3.63 -1.22 27.53
CA GLU A 67 -4.80 -1.91 26.93
C GLU A 67 -5.18 -3.21 27.64
N CYS A 68 -4.26 -3.77 28.41
CA CYS A 68 -4.52 -4.87 29.34
C CYS A 68 -3.52 -4.89 30.49
N ALA A 69 -3.92 -5.47 31.63
CA ALA A 69 -3.07 -5.57 32.80
C ALA A 69 -1.77 -6.33 32.48
N GLY A 70 -0.62 -5.67 32.69
CA GLY A 70 0.70 -6.22 32.36
C GLY A 70 0.93 -6.45 30.86
N GLY A 71 0.19 -5.76 29.99
CA GLY A 71 0.30 -5.87 28.54
C GLY A 71 1.67 -5.45 28.03
N VAL A 72 2.35 -6.32 27.30
CA VAL A 72 3.63 -6.02 26.62
C VAL A 72 3.49 -6.31 25.13
N ILE A 73 3.95 -5.39 24.29
CA ILE A 73 4.04 -5.61 22.84
C ILE A 73 5.10 -6.69 22.58
N THR A 74 4.69 -7.85 22.06
CA THR A 74 5.59 -8.97 21.76
C THR A 74 6.04 -9.02 20.31
N GLY A 75 5.29 -8.40 19.40
CA GLY A 75 5.63 -8.40 17.98
C GLY A 75 4.85 -7.38 17.18
N ILE A 76 5.43 -6.96 16.04
CA ILE A 76 4.79 -6.10 15.04
C ILE A 76 4.87 -6.85 13.72
N TYR A 77 3.72 -7.13 13.14
CA TYR A 77 3.60 -7.93 11.93
C TYR A 77 2.93 -7.12 10.83
N LYS A 78 3.32 -7.39 9.60
CA LYS A 78 2.73 -6.79 8.41
C LYS A 78 1.92 -7.88 7.71
N GLU A 79 0.60 -7.70 7.64
CA GLU A 79 -0.27 -8.67 6.99
C GLU A 79 -0.10 -8.55 5.47
N THR A 80 0.60 -9.52 4.88
CA THR A 80 0.70 -9.63 3.42
C THR A 80 -0.44 -10.49 2.90
N PRO A 81 -1.24 -10.02 1.92
CA PRO A 81 -2.25 -10.85 1.30
C PRO A 81 -1.57 -12.08 0.68
N GLN A 82 -2.06 -13.27 1.04
CA GLN A 82 -1.55 -14.53 0.54
C GLN A 82 -1.72 -14.55 -1.00
N GLN A 83 -0.61 -14.67 -1.73
CA GLN A 83 -0.56 -14.68 -3.20
C GLN A 83 -1.12 -15.97 -3.78
#